data_AF-A0A6L5Z1E8-F1
#
_entry.id   AF-A0A6L5Z1E8-F1
#
_cell.length_a   1.000
_cell.length_b   1.000
_cell.length_c   1.000
_cell.angle_alpha   90.00
_cell.angle_beta   90.00
_cell.angle_gamma   90.00
#
_symmetry.space_group_name_H-M   'P 1'
#
loop_
_entity.id
_entity.type
_entity.pdbx_description
1 polymer ?
#
loop_
_entity_poly.entity_id
_entity_poly.type
_entity_poly.pdbx_seq_one_letter_code
_entity_poly.pdbx_strand_id
1 'polypeptide(L)'
;MMGMNQAQLARRLGIKTQTLQNWEEDRAEPRANKLQMLAGVLNVSIVWLMSGEGPGVSVRDDGAAPPDLRDIVAELRELRALQTDLANRTLRLERRLIGLLRE
;
A
#
# COMPACT_ATOMS: atom_id res chain seq x y z
N MET A 1 6.80 11.18 -0.85
CA MET A 1 6.68 11.20 0.62
C MET A 1 5.86 12.44 1.02
N MET A 2 4.90 12.32 1.95
CA MET A 2 3.89 13.32 2.34
C MET A 2 4.44 14.72 2.75
N GLY A 3 4.97 15.48 1.78
CA GLY A 3 5.63 16.78 2.02
C GLY A 3 6.89 16.71 2.90
N MET A 4 7.42 15.50 3.15
CA MET A 4 8.59 15.28 4.00
C MET A 4 9.76 14.75 3.17
N ASN A 5 10.96 15.23 3.47
CA ASN A 5 12.18 14.64 2.93
C ASN A 5 12.62 13.39 3.73
N GLN A 6 13.52 12.58 3.18
CA GLN A 6 14.02 11.35 3.82
C GLN A 6 14.57 11.59 5.23
N ALA A 7 15.28 12.71 5.45
CA ALA A 7 15.85 13.02 6.76
C ALA A 7 14.78 13.30 7.83
N GLN A 8 13.69 13.95 7.44
CA GLN A 8 12.54 14.19 8.31
C GLN A 8 11.80 12.88 8.64
N LEU A 9 11.61 12.01 7.65
CA LEU A 9 10.98 10.71 7.84
C LEU A 9 11.84 9.81 8.74
N ALA A 10 13.14 9.71 8.47
CA ALA A 10 14.08 8.93 9.27
C ALA A 10 14.10 9.38 10.75
N ARG A 11 14.05 10.70 10.99
CA ARG A 11 13.97 11.27 12.33
C ARG A 11 12.69 10.86 13.06
N ARG A 12 11.53 10.91 12.39
CA ARG A 12 10.24 10.45 12.96
C ARG A 12 10.23 8.96 13.25
N LEU A 13 10.93 8.17 12.45
CA LEU A 13 11.07 6.74 12.64
C LEU A 13 12.16 6.36 13.65
N GLY A 14 12.96 7.32 14.13
CA GLY A 14 14.08 7.08 15.03
C GLY A 14 15.16 6.18 14.42
N ILE A 15 15.43 6.34 13.11
CA ILE A 15 16.48 5.62 12.37
C ILE A 15 17.42 6.60 11.67
N LYS A 16 18.58 6.11 11.22
CA LYS A 16 19.48 6.91 10.38
C LYS A 16 18.90 7.07 8.98
N THR A 17 19.13 8.22 8.34
CA THR A 17 18.71 8.45 6.94
C THR A 17 19.25 7.37 6.01
N GLN A 18 20.49 6.92 6.21
CA GLN A 18 21.08 5.82 5.44
C GLN A 18 20.29 4.51 5.57
N THR A 19 19.72 4.23 6.75
CA THR A 19 18.90 3.02 6.97
C THR A 19 17.62 3.11 6.15
N LEU A 20 16.97 4.28 6.15
CA LEU A 20 15.78 4.52 5.33
C LEU A 20 16.11 4.40 3.83
N GLN A 21 17.23 4.98 3.39
CA GLN A 21 17.67 4.89 2.01
C GLN A 21 17.95 3.44 1.59
N ASN A 22 18.57 2.64 2.47
CA ASN A 22 18.77 1.22 2.20
C ASN A 22 17.45 0.44 2.10
N TRP A 23 16.38 0.88 2.78
CA TRP A 23 15.05 0.29 2.60
C TRP A 23 14.43 0.68 1.27
N GLU A 24 14.55 1.94 0.86
CA GLU A 24 13.99 2.43 -0.41
C GLU A 24 14.72 1.86 -1.64
N GLU A 25 16.00 1.50 -1.49
CA GLU A 25 16.84 0.92 -2.55
C GLU A 25 16.89 -0.61 -2.47
N ASP A 26 15.94 -1.25 -1.76
CA ASP A 26 15.81 -2.70 -1.59
C ASP A 26 17.07 -3.42 -1.08
N ARG A 27 17.97 -2.70 -0.41
CA ARG A 27 19.21 -3.26 0.16
C ARG A 27 19.04 -3.80 1.58
N ALA A 28 17.95 -3.45 2.25
CA ALA A 28 17.62 -3.93 3.58
C ALA A 28 16.12 -3.85 3.80
N GLU A 29 15.60 -4.65 4.73
CA GLU A 29 14.18 -4.66 5.06
C GLU A 29 13.92 -4.07 6.45
N PRO A 30 12.82 -3.30 6.63
CA PRO A 30 12.38 -2.86 7.94
C PRO A 30 11.87 -4.03 8.77
N ARG A 31 12.20 -4.03 10.07
CA ARG A 31 11.54 -4.93 11.02
C ARG A 31 10.06 -4.58 11.17
N ALA A 32 9.24 -5.55 11.59
CA ALA A 32 7.78 -5.40 11.72
C ALA A 32 7.36 -4.14 12.52
N ASN A 33 8.06 -3.83 13.61
CA ASN A 33 7.80 -2.62 14.39
C ASN A 33 8.07 -1.32 13.60
N LYS A 34 9.12 -1.28 12.78
CA LYS A 34 9.43 -0.13 11.93
C LYS A 34 8.49 -0.04 10.72
N LEU A 35 8.06 -1.18 10.19
CA LEU A 35 7.06 -1.24 9.14
C LEU A 35 5.70 -0.69 9.62
N GLN A 36 5.28 -1.05 10.83
CA GLN A 36 4.06 -0.50 11.44
C GLN A 36 4.17 1.01 11.70
N MET A 37 5.32 1.49 12.19
CA MET A 37 5.57 2.93 12.34
C MET A 37 5.55 3.66 11.00
N LEU A 38 6.16 3.07 9.96
CA LEU A 38 6.18 3.63 8.61
C LEU A 38 4.76 3.76 8.05
N ALA A 39 3.93 2.72 8.22
CA ALA A 39 2.51 2.74 7.86
C ALA A 39 1.75 3.89 8.53
N GLY A 40 1.95 4.07 9.84
CA GLY A 40 1.33 5.16 10.59
C GLY A 40 1.80 6.56 10.16
N VAL A 41 3.11 6.75 9.96
CA VAL A 41 3.66 8.05 9.54
C VAL A 41 3.23 8.42 8.12
N LEU A 42 3.11 7.42 7.24
CA LEU A 42 2.67 7.60 5.86
C LEU A 42 1.14 7.46 5.70
N ASN A 43 0.38 7.30 6.79
CA ASN A 43 -1.07 7.10 6.78
C ASN A 43 -1.56 6.12 5.69
N VAL A 44 -0.89 4.96 5.61
CA VAL A 44 -1.20 3.84 4.71
C VAL A 44 -1.40 2.56 5.52
N SER A 45 -2.02 1.55 4.92
CA SER A 45 -2.06 0.22 5.53
C SER A 45 -0.70 -0.49 5.44
N ILE A 46 -0.40 -1.36 6.40
CA ILE A 46 0.79 -2.24 6.35
C ILE A 46 0.71 -3.16 5.13
N VAL A 47 -0.49 -3.66 4.80
CA VAL A 47 -0.74 -4.48 3.61
C VAL A 47 -0.29 -3.74 2.35
N TRP A 48 -0.62 -2.45 2.22
CA TRP A 48 -0.16 -1.65 1.08
C TRP A 48 1.36 -1.51 0.99
N LEU A 49 2.06 -1.38 2.13
CA LEU A 49 3.53 -1.35 2.13
C LEU A 49 4.17 -2.69 1.71
N MET A 50 3.49 -3.81 1.93
CA MET A 50 4.04 -5.15 1.67
C MET A 50 3.67 -5.70 0.29
N SER A 51 2.44 -5.45 -0.16
CA SER A 51 1.89 -6.03 -1.39
C SER A 51 1.42 -5.00 -2.41
N GLY A 52 1.38 -3.72 -2.05
CA GLY A 52 0.72 -2.68 -2.86
C GLY A 52 -0.81 -2.79 -2.86
N GLU A 53 -1.39 -3.76 -2.13
CA GLU A 53 -2.84 -3.97 -2.03
C GLU A 53 -3.45 -3.28 -0.81
N GLY A 54 -4.72 -2.88 -0.92
CA GLY A 54 -5.47 -2.23 0.17
C GLY A 54 -5.36 -0.70 0.18
N PRO A 55 -5.83 -0.04 1.26
CA PRO A 55 -5.80 1.42 1.37
C PRO A 55 -4.35 1.91 1.37
N GLY A 56 -3.92 2.45 0.23
CA GLY A 56 -2.60 3.04 0.04
C GLY A 56 -2.52 4.46 0.55
N VAL A 57 -1.58 5.24 0.00
CA VAL A 57 -1.46 6.68 0.31
C VAL A 57 -2.83 7.30 0.09
N SER A 58 -3.49 7.65 1.20
CA SER A 58 -4.55 8.66 1.16
C SER A 58 -3.85 9.86 0.54
N VAL A 59 -4.21 10.18 -0.71
CA VAL A 59 -3.74 11.40 -1.35
C VAL A 59 -4.17 12.45 -0.36
N ARG A 60 -3.19 13.05 0.32
CA ARG A 60 -3.46 14.15 1.22
C ARG A 60 -4.10 15.16 0.29
N ASP A 61 -5.39 15.36 0.45
CA ASP A 61 -6.11 16.39 -0.27
C ASP A 61 -5.54 17.72 0.21
N ASP A 62 -4.46 18.14 -0.43
CA ASP A 62 -3.83 19.43 -0.24
C ASP A 62 -4.58 20.53 -0.98
N GLY A 63 -5.81 20.26 -1.45
CA GLY A 63 -6.61 21.21 -2.22
C GLY A 63 -6.05 21.46 -3.62
N ALA A 64 -4.89 20.90 -3.98
CA ALA A 64 -4.12 21.31 -5.14
C ALA A 64 -4.39 20.50 -6.41
N ALA A 65 -4.89 19.26 -6.29
CA ALA A 65 -5.28 18.47 -7.45
C ALA A 65 -6.58 19.00 -8.08
N PRO A 66 -6.65 19.19 -9.42
CA PRO A 66 -7.89 19.51 -10.13
C PRO A 66 -9.00 18.52 -9.76
N PRO A 67 -10.26 18.97 -9.58
CA PRO A 67 -11.37 18.11 -9.17
C PRO A 67 -11.50 16.85 -10.05
N ASP A 68 -11.39 17.00 -11.37
CA ASP A 68 -11.47 15.90 -12.33
C ASP A 68 -10.44 14.78 -12.08
N LEU A 69 -9.22 15.13 -11.67
CA LEU A 69 -8.18 14.14 -11.38
C LEU A 69 -8.55 13.30 -10.14
N ARG A 70 -9.21 13.91 -9.16
CA ARG A 70 -9.62 13.23 -7.93
C ARG A 70 -10.73 12.24 -8.22
N ASP A 71 -11.69 12.63 -9.05
CA ASP A 71 -12.80 11.78 -9.46
C ASP A 71 -12.28 10.55 -10.22
N ILE A 72 -11.38 10.76 -11.18
CA ILE A 72 -10.74 9.66 -11.92
C ILE A 72 -9.96 8.73 -10.97
N VAL A 73 -9.22 9.28 -9.99
CA VAL A 73 -8.48 8.47 -9.03
C VAL A 73 -9.41 7.68 -8.10
N ALA A 74 -10.54 8.26 -7.71
CA ALA A 74 -11.57 7.57 -6.93
C ALA A 74 -12.18 6.42 -7.74
N GLU A 75 -12.58 6.67 -8.98
CA GLU A 75 -13.12 5.65 -9.88
C GLU A 75 -12.12 4.51 -10.14
N LEU A 76 -10.84 4.83 -10.35
CA LEU A 76 -9.78 3.83 -10.50
C LEU A 76 -9.61 2.96 -9.24
N ARG A 77 -9.81 3.51 -8.04
CA ARG A 77 -9.75 2.76 -6.78
C ARG A 77 -10.93 1.81 -6.64
N GLU A 78 -12.12 2.26 -7.00
CA GLU A 78 -13.33 1.43 -7.00
C GLU A 78 -13.20 0.26 -7.98
N LEU A 79 -12.75 0.54 -9.21
CA LEU A 79 -12.51 -0.50 -10.22
C LEU A 79 -11.48 -1.53 -9.76
N ARG A 80 -10.38 -1.11 -9.13
CA ARG A 80 -9.39 -2.03 -8.56
C ARG A 80 -9.98 -2.90 -7.46
N ALA A 81 -10.78 -2.32 -6.56
CA ALA A 81 -11.42 -3.09 -5.50
C ALA A 81 -12.34 -4.19 -6.07
N LEU A 82 -13.11 -3.87 -7.12
CA LEU A 82 -13.94 -4.84 -7.83
C LEU A 82 -13.12 -5.93 -8.51
N GLN A 83 -12.00 -5.59 -9.16
CA GLN A 83 -11.10 -6.56 -9.78
C GLN A 83 -10.56 -7.56 -8.74
N THR A 84 -10.13 -7.07 -7.58
CA THR A 84 -9.66 -7.94 -6.49
C THR A 84 -10.76 -8.86 -5.96
N ASP A 85 -12.00 -8.38 -5.80
CA ASP A 85 -13.12 -9.24 -5.40
C ASP A 85 -13.39 -10.35 -6.43
N LEU A 86 -13.43 -9.99 -7.71
CA LEU A 86 -13.65 -10.94 -8.80
C LEU A 86 -12.54 -12.00 -8.85
N ALA A 87 -11.27 -11.59 -8.73
CA ALA A 87 -10.14 -12.53 -8.68
C ALA A 87 -10.28 -13.51 -7.51
N ASN A 88 -10.64 -13.02 -6.32
CA ASN A 88 -10.86 -13.86 -5.15
C ASN A 88 -12.04 -14.83 -5.34
N ARG A 89 -13.13 -14.40 -5.99
CA ARG A 89 -14.27 -15.24 -6.33
C ARG A 89 -13.88 -16.35 -7.31
N THR A 90 -13.11 -16.03 -8.33
CA THR A 90 -12.58 -17.01 -9.28
C THR A 90 -11.75 -18.07 -8.57
N LEU A 91 -10.80 -17.66 -7.71
CA LEU A 91 -9.97 -18.59 -6.93
C LEU A 91 -10.79 -19.52 -6.02
N ARG A 92 -11.92 -19.04 -5.47
CA ARG A 92 -12.83 -19.89 -4.68
C ARG A 92 -13.54 -20.92 -5.55
N LEU A 93 -13.99 -20.52 -6.73
CA LEU A 93 -14.65 -21.43 -7.68
C LEU A 93 -13.69 -22.49 -8.22
N GLU A 94 -12.47 -22.10 -8.58
CA GLU A 94 -11.42 -23.03 -9.01
C GLU A 94 -11.12 -24.07 -7.93
N ARG A 95 -10.96 -23.65 -6.67
CA ARG A 95 -10.77 -24.59 -5.55
C ARG A 95 -11.94 -25.55 -5.38
N ARG A 96 -13.17 -25.06 -5.50
CA ARG A 96 -14.38 -25.90 -5.42
C ARG A 96 -14.46 -26.90 -6.57
N LEU A 97 -14.12 -26.49 -7.79
CA LEU A 97 -14.07 -27.36 -8.96
C LEU A 97 -13.02 -28.47 -8.78
N ILE A 98 -11.81 -28.12 -8.35
CA ILE A 98 -10.74 -29.10 -8.09
C ILE A 98 -11.18 -30.10 -7.00
N GLY A 99 -11.89 -29.64 -5.98
CA GLY A 99 -12.47 -30.52 -4.95
C GLY A 99 -13.43 -31.55 -5.55
N LEU A 100 -14.37 -31.12 -6.39
CA LEU A 100 -15.35 -32.00 -7.04
C LEU A 100 -14.74 -32.99 -8.05
N LEU A 101 -13.60 -32.64 -8.66
CA LEU A 101 -12.91 -33.52 -9.62
C LEU A 101 -12.00 -34.56 -8.96
N ARG A 102 -11.78 -34.47 -7.64
CA ARG A 102 -10.92 -35.40 -6.87
C ARG A 102 -11.73 -36.45 -6.08
N GLU A 103 -13.05 -36.33 -6.07
CA GLU A 103 -14.01 -37.38 -5.66
C GLU A 103 -14.42 -38.21 -6.88
#